data_AF-A0A3P8AZC4-F1
#
_entry.id   AF-A0A3P8AZC4-F1
#
_cell.length_a   1.000
_cell.length_b   1.000
_cell.length_c   1.000
_cell.angle_alpha   90.00
_cell.angle_beta   90.00
_cell.angle_gamma   90.00
#
_symmetry.space_group_name_H-M   'P 1'
#
loop_
_entity.id
_entity.type
_entity.pdbx_description
1 polymer ?
#
loop_
_entity_poly.entity_id
_entity_poly.type
_entity_poly.pdbx_seq_one_letter_code
_entity_poly.pdbx_strand_id
1 'polypeptide(L)'
;MDPTRKIRKQCKGEANFTFWFRVKFYVPDPVWLQEEYTRYQFFLQIRKDILDGRLPVPKSIATQLAGLALQSELGDYTAEECRPGYVNQFRFVQNQNADFEAQASEWHRKSR
;
A
#
# COMPACT_ATOMS: atom_id res chain seq x y z
N MET A 1 16.33 3.05 14.13
CA MET A 1 17.61 2.32 14.18
C MET A 1 18.70 3.20 13.64
N ASP A 2 19.78 3.35 14.41
CA ASP A 2 21.00 4.02 14.01
C ASP A 2 21.95 2.99 13.35
N PRO A 3 22.34 3.17 12.08
CA PRO A 3 23.19 2.21 11.39
C PRO A 3 24.63 2.16 11.96
N THR A 4 25.06 3.19 12.70
CA THR A 4 26.42 3.29 13.23
C THR A 4 26.60 2.59 14.58
N ARG A 5 25.49 2.17 15.22
CA ARG A 5 25.49 1.58 16.57
C ARG A 5 25.12 0.10 16.53
N LYS A 6 25.75 -0.73 17.37
CA LYS A 6 25.39 -2.15 17.53
C LYS A 6 23.92 -2.30 17.96
N ILE A 7 23.17 -3.20 17.32
CA ILE A 7 21.73 -3.45 17.60
C ILE A 7 21.48 -3.73 19.08
N ARG A 8 22.28 -4.61 19.72
CA ARG A 8 22.17 -4.92 21.17
C ARG A 8 22.28 -3.70 22.08
N LYS A 9 22.93 -2.62 21.65
CA LYS A 9 23.04 -1.36 22.42
C LYS A 9 21.83 -0.43 22.20
N GLN A 10 21.02 -0.69 21.18
CA GLN A 10 19.84 0.11 20.83
C GLN A 10 18.55 -0.52 21.37
N CYS A 11 18.47 -1.85 21.41
CA CYS A 11 17.32 -2.61 21.88
C CYS A 11 17.65 -3.28 23.22
N LYS A 12 17.60 -2.51 24.32
CA LYS A 12 17.88 -3.04 25.67
C LYS A 12 16.61 -3.67 26.26
N GLY A 13 16.72 -4.88 26.81
CA GLY A 13 15.67 -5.48 27.65
C GLY A 13 14.69 -6.43 26.94
N GLU A 14 14.78 -6.59 25.62
CA GLU A 14 13.95 -7.55 24.88
C GLU A 14 14.77 -8.80 24.52
N ALA A 15 14.16 -9.99 24.72
CA ALA A 15 14.76 -11.27 24.34
C ALA A 15 14.63 -11.57 22.84
N ASN A 16 13.57 -11.02 22.21
CA ASN A 16 13.27 -11.17 20.79
C ASN A 16 13.07 -9.78 20.17
N PHE A 17 13.74 -9.52 19.05
CA PHE A 17 13.63 -8.24 18.35
C PHE A 17 12.82 -8.40 17.06
N THR A 18 11.82 -7.55 16.87
CA THR A 18 11.09 -7.45 15.60
C THR A 18 11.40 -6.12 14.93
N PHE A 19 11.91 -6.18 13.71
CA PHE A 19 12.18 -5.00 12.89
C PHE A 19 11.29 -5.00 11.66
N TRP A 20 10.88 -3.81 11.24
CA TRP A 20 10.10 -3.60 10.03
C TRP A 20 10.96 -2.84 9.03
N PHE A 21 11.13 -3.41 7.85
CA PHE A 21 11.72 -2.68 6.73
C PHE A 21 10.73 -1.60 6.27
N ARG A 22 11.17 -0.34 6.23
CA ARG A 22 10.32 0.82 5.91
C ARG A 22 11.08 1.89 5.14
N VAL A 23 10.35 2.68 4.37
CA VAL A 23 10.89 3.91 3.77
C VAL A 23 11.09 4.96 4.86
N LYS A 24 12.30 5.53 4.92
CA LYS A 24 12.64 6.62 5.84
C LYS A 24 12.59 7.99 5.16
N PHE A 25 12.97 8.05 3.89
CA PHE A 25 13.02 9.28 3.10
C PHE A 25 12.22 9.08 1.82
N TYR A 26 11.19 9.90 1.64
CA TYR A 26 10.38 9.88 0.43
C TYR A 26 11.01 10.78 -0.64
N VAL A 27 11.03 10.29 -1.89
CA VAL A 27 11.38 11.12 -3.04
C VAL A 27 10.16 11.92 -3.49
N PRO A 28 10.35 13.15 -4.01
CA PRO A 28 9.26 13.94 -4.60
C PRO A 28 8.62 13.27 -5.82
N ASP A 29 9.41 12.54 -6.61
CA ASP A 29 8.96 11.90 -7.84
C ASP A 29 9.44 10.43 -7.88
N PRO A 30 8.51 9.44 -7.99
CA PRO A 30 8.87 8.04 -8.06
C PRO A 30 9.69 7.66 -9.30
N VAL A 31 9.68 8.48 -10.37
CA VAL A 31 10.51 8.26 -11.57
C VAL A 31 12.00 8.41 -11.26
N TRP A 32 12.36 9.10 -10.18
CA TRP A 32 13.77 9.22 -9.76
C TRP A 32 14.34 7.92 -9.21
N LEU A 33 13.48 6.99 -8.78
CA LEU A 33 13.88 5.66 -8.39
C LEU A 33 14.15 4.84 -9.66
N GLN A 34 15.41 4.49 -9.91
CA GLN A 34 15.82 3.79 -11.14
C GLN A 34 15.27 2.36 -11.20
N GLU A 35 15.32 1.66 -10.07
CA GLU A 35 14.94 0.26 -9.97
C GLU A 35 13.44 0.08 -9.76
N GLU A 36 12.83 -0.78 -10.55
CA GLU A 36 11.43 -1.16 -10.41
C GLU A 36 11.13 -1.78 -9.04
N TYR A 37 12.03 -2.61 -8.54
CA TYR A 37 11.91 -3.20 -7.22
C TYR A 37 11.82 -2.14 -6.11
N THR A 38 12.64 -1.10 -6.20
CA THR A 38 12.62 0.01 -5.24
C THR A 38 11.33 0.82 -5.35
N ARG A 39 10.83 1.07 -6.58
CA ARG A 39 9.50 1.69 -6.79
C ARG A 39 8.39 0.86 -6.16
N TYR A 40 8.44 -0.46 -6.29
CA TYR A 40 7.46 -1.36 -5.68
C TYR A 40 7.50 -1.31 -4.15
N GLN A 41 8.68 -1.26 -3.52
CA GLN A 41 8.79 -1.07 -2.07
C GLN A 41 8.17 0.25 -1.60
N PHE A 42 8.32 1.32 -2.38
CA PHE A 42 7.66 2.61 -2.12
C PHE A 42 6.14 2.49 -2.21
N PHE A 43 5.63 1.83 -3.26
CA PHE A 43 4.20 1.54 -3.39
C PHE A 43 3.65 0.80 -2.16
N LEU A 44 4.31 -0.28 -1.73
CA LEU A 44 3.89 -1.05 -0.55
C LEU A 44 3.89 -0.19 0.72
N GLN A 45 4.91 0.66 0.91
CA GLN A 45 4.97 1.56 2.05
C GLN A 45 3.83 2.58 2.04
N ILE A 46 3.56 3.22 0.90
CA ILE A 46 2.48 4.22 0.76
C ILE A 46 1.12 3.57 1.02
N ARG A 47 0.86 2.41 0.42
CA ARG A 47 -0.36 1.62 0.65
C ARG A 47 -0.53 1.31 2.14
N LYS A 48 0.54 0.89 2.82
CA LYS A 48 0.50 0.65 4.26
C LYS A 48 0.26 1.93 5.07
N ASP A 49 0.88 3.05 4.70
CA ASP A 49 0.71 4.31 5.42
C ASP A 49 -0.71 4.89 5.27
N ILE A 50 -1.36 4.69 4.12
CA ILE A 50 -2.79 5.01 3.94
C ILE A 50 -3.65 4.10 4.82
N LEU A 51 -3.41 2.79 4.78
CA LEU A 51 -4.15 1.81 5.58
C LEU A 51 -3.98 2.04 7.09
N ASP A 52 -2.77 2.37 7.54
CA ASP A 52 -2.48 2.65 8.95
C ASP A 52 -2.96 4.06 9.38
N GLY A 53 -3.48 4.88 8.45
CA GLY A 53 -3.93 6.25 8.71
C GLY A 53 -2.81 7.28 8.92
N ARG A 54 -1.56 6.89 8.64
CA ARG A 54 -0.37 7.76 8.74
C ARG A 54 -0.28 8.74 7.57
N LEU A 55 -0.84 8.37 6.42
CA LEU A 55 -0.96 9.20 5.24
C LEU A 55 -2.45 9.44 4.94
N PRO A 56 -3.07 10.49 5.50
CA PRO A 56 -4.46 10.80 5.21
C PRO A 56 -4.60 11.28 3.76
N VAL A 57 -5.52 10.66 3.02
CA VAL A 57 -5.83 11.02 1.64
C VAL A 57 -7.34 11.21 1.49
N PRO A 58 -7.79 12.09 0.59
CA PRO A 58 -9.21 12.19 0.26
C PRO A 58 -9.75 10.85 -0.24
N LYS A 59 -11.02 10.56 0.05
CA LYS A 59 -11.67 9.29 -0.36
C LYS A 59 -11.56 9.03 -1.86
N SER A 60 -11.74 10.07 -2.68
CA SER A 60 -11.64 9.99 -4.14
C SER A 60 -10.26 9.51 -4.62
N ILE A 61 -9.19 9.98 -3.98
CA ILE A 61 -7.83 9.56 -4.28
C ILE A 61 -7.61 8.13 -3.76
N ALA A 62 -8.09 7.82 -2.56
CA ALA A 62 -7.96 6.48 -1.99
C ALA A 62 -8.65 5.39 -2.83
N THR A 63 -9.84 5.66 -3.37
CA THR A 63 -10.56 4.71 -4.24
C THR A 63 -9.86 4.55 -5.60
N GLN A 64 -9.29 5.62 -6.14
CA GLN A 64 -8.47 5.56 -7.35
C GLN A 64 -7.22 4.72 -7.13
N LEU A 65 -6.47 4.97 -6.05
CA LEU A 65 -5.28 4.20 -5.69
C LEU A 65 -5.62 2.73 -5.44
N ALA A 66 -6.75 2.44 -4.80
CA ALA A 66 -7.22 1.08 -4.61
C ALA A 66 -7.52 0.38 -5.94
N GLY A 67 -8.16 1.05 -6.89
CA GLY A 67 -8.40 0.50 -8.24
C GLY A 67 -7.10 0.18 -9.00
N LEU A 68 -6.12 1.08 -8.95
CA LEU A 68 -4.80 0.85 -9.56
C LEU A 68 -4.02 -0.28 -8.86
N ALA A 69 -4.15 -0.39 -7.54
CA ALA A 69 -3.57 -1.49 -6.78
C ALA A 69 -4.22 -2.83 -7.14
N LEU A 70 -5.55 -2.87 -7.31
CA LEU A 70 -6.26 -4.06 -7.79
C LEU A 70 -5.77 -4.47 -9.18
N GLN A 71 -5.64 -3.51 -10.12
CA GLN A 71 -5.11 -3.76 -11.46
C GLN A 71 -3.70 -4.36 -11.40
N SER A 72 -2.86 -3.89 -10.48
CA SER A 72 -1.49 -4.40 -10.33
C SER A 72 -1.44 -5.82 -9.74
N GLU A 73 -2.42 -6.20 -8.90
CA GLU A 73 -2.45 -7.48 -8.19
C GLU A 73 -3.25 -8.56 -8.95
N LEU A 74 -4.31 -8.16 -9.66
CA LEU A 74 -5.25 -9.04 -10.34
C LEU A 74 -5.12 -9.00 -11.88
N GLY A 75 -4.41 -8.01 -12.42
CA GLY A 75 -4.40 -7.76 -13.86
C GLY A 75 -5.68 -7.07 -14.32
N ASP A 76 -6.03 -7.24 -15.60
CA ASP A 76 -7.22 -6.64 -16.19
C ASP A 76 -8.50 -7.17 -15.55
N TYR A 77 -9.48 -6.29 -15.36
CA TYR A 77 -10.81 -6.67 -14.89
C TYR A 77 -11.46 -7.73 -15.81
N THR A 78 -11.81 -8.89 -15.25
CA THR A 78 -12.64 -9.93 -15.89
C THR A 78 -13.91 -10.19 -15.06
N ALA A 79 -15.04 -10.45 -15.70
CA ALA A 79 -16.31 -10.67 -14.99
C ALA A 79 -16.30 -11.98 -14.17
N GLU A 80 -15.49 -12.94 -14.60
CA GLU A 80 -15.33 -14.26 -14.01
C GLU A 80 -14.56 -14.21 -12.68
N GLU A 81 -13.49 -13.41 -12.62
CA GLU A 81 -12.60 -13.29 -11.46
C GLU A 81 -13.03 -12.15 -10.52
N CYS A 82 -13.57 -11.05 -11.06
CA CYS A 82 -13.99 -9.88 -10.29
C CYS A 82 -15.47 -9.92 -9.86
N ARG A 83 -15.88 -11.02 -9.22
CA ARG A 83 -17.26 -11.20 -8.71
C ARG A 83 -17.60 -10.20 -7.60
N PRO A 84 -18.89 -9.87 -7.36
CA PRO A 84 -19.28 -8.94 -6.29
C PRO A 84 -18.60 -9.27 -4.94
N GLY A 85 -17.95 -8.27 -4.35
CA GLY A 85 -17.20 -8.41 -3.09
C GLY A 85 -15.73 -8.83 -3.23
N TYR A 86 -15.17 -8.96 -4.44
CA TYR A 86 -13.75 -9.32 -4.62
C TYR A 86 -12.79 -8.30 -3.96
N VAL A 87 -13.15 -7.02 -3.95
CA VAL A 87 -12.38 -5.93 -3.33
C VAL A 87 -12.19 -6.16 -1.83
N ASN A 88 -13.11 -6.89 -1.17
CA ASN A 88 -13.13 -7.13 0.26
C ASN A 88 -12.04 -8.12 0.69
N GLN A 89 -11.38 -8.78 -0.25
CA GLN A 89 -10.19 -9.59 -0.01
C GLN A 89 -8.96 -8.71 0.27
N PHE A 90 -9.05 -7.42 -0.07
CA PHE A 90 -8.01 -6.43 0.14
C PHE A 90 -8.45 -5.41 1.20
N ARG A 91 -7.46 -4.81 1.88
CA ARG A 91 -7.66 -3.72 2.81
C ARG A 91 -6.83 -2.53 2.35
N PHE A 92 -7.53 -1.46 1.96
CA PHE A 92 -6.89 -0.23 1.47
C PHE A 92 -6.98 0.91 2.49
N VAL A 93 -8.04 0.93 3.30
CA VAL A 93 -8.30 1.94 4.35
C VAL A 93 -8.89 1.28 5.60
N GLN A 94 -8.75 1.90 6.77
CA GLN A 94 -9.24 1.35 8.05
C GLN A 94 -10.75 1.10 8.06
N ASN A 95 -11.52 2.09 7.57
CA ASN A 95 -12.98 2.07 7.57
C ASN A 95 -13.53 1.75 6.17
N GLN A 96 -13.01 0.68 5.56
CA GLN A 96 -13.45 0.24 4.23
C GLN A 96 -14.92 -0.17 4.29
N ASN A 97 -15.73 0.37 3.37
CA ASN A 97 -17.17 0.13 3.31
C ASN A 97 -17.61 -0.12 1.86
N ALA A 98 -18.87 -0.53 1.68
CA ALA A 98 -19.41 -0.91 0.37
C ALA A 98 -19.32 0.21 -0.68
N ASP A 99 -19.50 1.48 -0.29
CA ASP A 99 -19.35 2.61 -1.21
C ASP A 99 -17.90 2.81 -1.66
N PHE A 100 -16.93 2.62 -0.76
CA PHE A 100 -15.51 2.61 -1.13
C PHE A 100 -15.19 1.46 -2.11
N GLU A 101 -15.69 0.26 -1.81
CA GLU A 101 -15.44 -0.95 -2.61
C GLU A 101 -16.03 -0.83 -4.02
N ALA A 102 -17.23 -0.26 -4.12
CA ALA A 102 -17.88 0.02 -5.41
C ALA A 102 -17.05 0.99 -6.26
N GLN A 103 -16.60 2.10 -5.67
CA GLN A 103 -15.77 3.09 -6.38
C GLN A 103 -14.39 2.53 -6.77
N ALA A 104 -13.75 1.75 -5.89
CA ALA A 104 -12.47 1.10 -6.20
C ALA A 104 -12.62 0.09 -7.36
N SER A 105 -13.70 -0.69 -7.36
CA SER A 105 -14.02 -1.62 -8.46
C SER A 105 -14.29 -0.89 -9.77
N GLU A 106 -14.96 0.27 -9.72
CA GLU A 106 -15.16 1.11 -10.89
C GLU A 106 -13.83 1.63 -11.46
N TRP A 107 -12.90 2.04 -10.59
CA TRP A 107 -11.56 2.42 -11.01
C TRP A 107 -10.78 1.25 -11.62
N HIS A 108 -10.83 0.06 -11.01
CA HIS A 108 -10.20 -1.15 -11.56
C HIS A 108 -10.71 -1.45 -12.98
N ARG A 109 -12.03 -1.40 -13.20
CA ARG A 109 -12.63 -1.60 -14.54
C ARG A 109 -12.17 -0.57 -15.59
N LYS A 110 -11.87 0.67 -15.16
CA LYS A 110 -11.43 1.75 -16.05
C LYS A 110 -9.94 1.72 -16.35
N SER A 111 -9.14 1.01 -15.57
CA SER A 111 -7.66 1.12 -15.56
C SER A 111 -6.98 0.21 -16.59
N ARG A 112 -7.57 0.14 -17.79
CA ARG A 112 -7.08 -0.63 -18.93
C ARG A 112 -5.94 0.08 -19.66
#